data_AF-A0A1E8DYS9-F1
#
_entry.id   AF-A0A1E8DYS9-F1
#
_cell.length_a   1.000
_cell.length_b   1.000
_cell.length_c   1.000
_cell.angle_alpha   90.00
_cell.angle_beta   90.00
_cell.angle_gamma   90.00
#
_symmetry.space_group_name_H-M   'P 1'
#
loop_
_entity.id
_entity.type
_entity.pdbx_description
1 polymer ?
#
loop_
_entity_poly.entity_id
_entity_poly.type
_entity_poly.pdbx_seq_one_letter_code
_entity_poly.pdbx_strand_id
1 'polypeptide(L)'
;MTENIDKKELYKVLCEYQKTQFEDEKSQYFKLEDKSSKYLTFLNIFIPLYIFCFTYFLKDLPESTNSFLKYLLISTVVLSLITFCSAWSLIFRSLKLMSVPKMPSDQNLMNLYYKNTLSDLYLYTADRYRQAIDVYKSVNNEKIKLINRTYSDIAFGSWIFVISILMLLIIKVIES
;
A
#
# COMPACT_ATOMS: atom_id res chain seq x y z
N MET A 1 22.97 38.76 26.82
CA MET A 1 21.83 39.04 25.91
C MET A 1 21.95 38.29 24.57
N THR A 2 23.17 38.10 24.04
CA THR A 2 23.49 37.32 22.84
C THR A 2 23.17 35.82 22.95
N GLU A 3 23.45 35.17 24.08
CA GLU A 3 23.22 33.72 24.27
C GLU A 3 21.74 33.29 24.17
N ASN A 4 20.80 34.20 24.46
CA ASN A 4 19.36 33.90 24.43
C ASN A 4 18.75 34.08 23.02
N ILE A 5 19.39 34.88 22.18
CA ILE A 5 19.03 35.05 20.76
C ILE A 5 19.45 33.79 19.97
N ASP A 6 20.63 33.26 20.26
CA ASP A 6 21.20 32.07 19.62
C ASP A 6 20.35 30.81 19.89
N LYS A 7 19.92 30.60 21.15
CA LYS A 7 19.01 29.49 21.51
C LYS A 7 17.64 29.59 20.82
N LYS A 8 17.11 30.81 20.66
CA LYS A 8 15.82 31.03 19.99
C LYS A 8 15.90 30.69 18.50
N GLU A 9 16.97 31.09 17.83
CA GLU A 9 17.20 30.73 16.42
C GLU A 9 17.38 29.23 16.24
N LEU A 10 18.14 28.57 17.12
CA LEU A 10 18.30 27.12 17.14
C LEU A 10 16.96 26.38 17.23
N TYR A 11 16.08 26.77 18.18
CA TYR A 11 14.77 26.13 18.33
C TYR A 11 13.83 26.40 17.16
N LYS A 12 13.91 27.58 16.55
CA LYS A 12 13.17 27.89 15.33
C LYS A 12 13.59 26.98 14.18
N VAL A 13 14.89 26.82 13.96
CA VAL A 13 15.45 25.92 12.94
C VAL A 13 15.03 24.47 13.19
N LEU A 14 15.07 24.01 14.45
CA LEU A 14 14.61 22.67 14.82
C LEU A 14 13.12 22.46 14.49
N CYS A 15 12.28 23.44 14.80
CA CYS A 15 10.86 23.37 14.51
C CYS A 15 10.58 23.36 13.00
N GLU A 16 11.28 24.17 12.21
CA GLU A 16 11.17 24.18 10.74
C GLU A 16 11.63 22.85 10.12
N TYR A 17 12.72 22.27 10.63
CA TYR A 17 13.20 20.96 10.22
C TYR A 17 12.15 19.87 10.46
N GLN A 18 11.55 19.83 11.66
CA GLN A 18 10.55 18.82 11.98
C GLN A 18 9.22 19.02 11.23
N LYS A 19 8.83 20.27 10.95
CA LYS A 19 7.70 20.54 10.07
C LYS A 19 7.93 19.98 8.66
N THR A 20 9.15 20.14 8.14
CA THR A 20 9.52 19.62 6.80
C THR A 20 9.45 18.08 6.80
N GLN A 21 10.06 17.43 7.78
CA GLN A 21 10.01 15.97 7.94
C GLN A 21 8.58 15.44 8.06
N PHE A 22 7.70 16.16 8.76
CA PHE A 22 6.30 15.81 8.87
C PHE A 22 5.56 15.86 7.52
N GLU A 23 5.76 16.93 6.74
CA GLU A 23 5.15 17.03 5.40
C GLU A 23 5.72 15.98 4.44
N ASP A 24 6.99 15.60 4.56
CA ASP A 24 7.61 14.53 3.78
C ASP A 24 6.98 13.16 4.08
N GLU A 25 6.85 12.78 5.36
CA GLU A 25 6.23 11.51 5.78
C GLU A 25 4.75 11.44 5.41
N LYS A 26 4.04 12.57 5.52
CA LYS A 26 2.65 12.72 5.06
C LYS A 26 2.55 12.60 3.53
N SER A 27 3.48 13.18 2.78
CA SER A 27 3.56 13.02 1.32
C SER A 27 3.80 11.56 0.94
N GLN A 28 4.69 10.87 1.66
CA GLN A 28 4.95 9.44 1.45
C GLN A 28 3.69 8.60 1.69
N TYR A 29 2.91 8.89 2.74
CA TYR A 29 1.63 8.24 2.99
C TYR A 29 0.68 8.33 1.77
N PHE A 30 0.49 9.53 1.21
CA PHE A 30 -0.38 9.72 0.05
C PHE A 30 0.15 9.03 -1.21
N LYS A 31 1.47 9.04 -1.43
CA LYS A 31 2.10 8.30 -2.54
C LYS A 31 1.86 6.79 -2.42
N LEU A 32 1.90 6.24 -1.21
CA LEU A 32 1.62 4.82 -0.97
C LEU A 32 0.14 4.49 -1.22
N GLU A 33 -0.79 5.37 -0.84
CA GLU A 33 -2.22 5.21 -1.13
C GLU A 33 -2.51 5.28 -2.63
N ASP A 34 -1.94 6.23 -3.36
CA ASP A 34 -2.07 6.33 -4.81
C ASP A 34 -1.55 5.07 -5.51
N LYS A 35 -0.38 4.56 -5.10
CA LYS A 35 0.18 3.31 -5.63
C LYS A 35 -0.74 2.11 -5.35
N SER A 36 -1.28 2.03 -4.13
CA SER A 36 -2.19 0.95 -3.73
C SER A 36 -3.51 1.00 -4.50
N SER A 37 -4.06 2.19 -4.73
CA SER A 37 -5.26 2.41 -5.52
C SER A 37 -5.07 1.96 -6.97
N LYS A 38 -3.93 2.31 -7.59
CA LYS A 38 -3.58 1.86 -8.94
C LYS A 38 -3.53 0.33 -9.05
N TYR A 39 -2.93 -0.36 -8.07
CA TYR A 39 -2.93 -1.82 -8.05
C TYR A 39 -4.32 -2.42 -7.84
N LEU A 40 -5.16 -1.79 -7.01
CA LEU A 40 -6.55 -2.23 -6.82
C LEU A 40 -7.34 -2.14 -8.12
N THR A 41 -7.25 -1.01 -8.83
CA THR A 41 -7.91 -0.81 -10.12
C THR A 41 -7.42 -1.83 -11.15
N PHE A 42 -6.11 -2.08 -11.21
CA PHE A 42 -5.56 -3.12 -12.07
C PHE A 42 -6.14 -4.50 -11.78
N LEU A 43 -6.16 -4.92 -10.51
CA LEU A 43 -6.73 -6.23 -10.10
C LEU A 43 -8.23 -6.33 -10.40
N ASN A 44 -9.00 -5.26 -10.17
CA ASN A 44 -10.44 -5.24 -10.44
C ASN A 44 -10.76 -5.43 -11.92
N ILE A 45 -9.88 -5.02 -12.84
CA ILE A 45 -10.03 -5.25 -14.28
C ILE A 45 -9.48 -6.63 -14.66
N PHE A 46 -8.30 -6.98 -14.12
CA PHE A 46 -7.57 -8.18 -14.50
C PHE A 46 -8.30 -9.47 -14.08
N ILE A 47 -8.84 -9.55 -12.87
CA ILE A 47 -9.54 -10.75 -12.35
C ILE A 47 -10.72 -11.16 -13.25
N PRO A 48 -11.69 -10.28 -13.56
CA PRO A 48 -12.80 -10.66 -14.45
C PRO A 48 -12.35 -10.97 -15.88
N LEU A 49 -11.37 -10.23 -16.42
CA LEU A 49 -10.81 -10.54 -17.74
C LEU A 49 -10.20 -11.95 -17.77
N TYR A 50 -9.47 -12.31 -16.71
CA TYR A 50 -8.87 -13.62 -16.54
C TYR A 50 -9.93 -14.73 -16.48
N ILE A 51 -10.97 -14.56 -15.66
CA ILE A 51 -12.08 -15.52 -15.54
C ILE A 51 -12.79 -15.70 -16.89
N PHE A 52 -13.06 -14.60 -17.60
CA PHE A 52 -13.72 -14.64 -18.90
C PHE A 52 -12.88 -15.40 -19.93
N CYS A 53 -11.59 -15.06 -20.03
CA CYS A 53 -10.64 -15.71 -20.93
C CYS A 53 -10.57 -17.21 -20.67
N PHE A 54 -10.40 -17.61 -19.41
CA PHE A 54 -10.30 -19.03 -19.06
C PHE A 54 -11.60 -19.79 -19.28
N THR A 55 -12.77 -19.18 -18.97
CA THR A 55 -14.07 -19.80 -19.22
C THR A 55 -14.32 -20.00 -20.73
N TYR A 56 -13.87 -19.06 -21.55
CA TYR A 56 -13.95 -19.19 -23.01
C TYR A 56 -13.09 -20.36 -23.51
N PHE A 57 -11.81 -20.42 -23.12
CA PHE A 57 -10.93 -21.51 -23.54
C PHE A 57 -11.34 -22.88 -23.00
N LEU A 58 -11.92 -22.96 -21.80
CA LEU A 58 -12.44 -24.20 -21.24
C LEU A 58 -13.63 -24.76 -22.02
N LYS A 59 -14.43 -23.90 -22.68
CA LYS A 59 -15.56 -24.36 -23.52
C LYS A 59 -15.09 -24.99 -24.82
N ASP A 60 -13.96 -24.54 -25.34
CA ASP A 60 -13.35 -25.06 -26.56
C ASP A 60 -12.49 -26.32 -26.34
N LEU A 61 -12.42 -26.83 -25.10
CA LEU A 61 -11.68 -28.06 -24.81
C LEU A 61 -12.42 -29.30 -25.34
N PRO A 62 -11.75 -30.20 -26.07
CA PRO A 62 -12.36 -31.46 -26.52
C PRO A 62 -12.87 -32.32 -25.35
N GLU A 63 -13.97 -33.04 -25.56
CA GLU A 63 -14.45 -34.00 -24.53
C GLU A 63 -13.50 -35.19 -24.35
N SER A 64 -12.65 -35.46 -25.35
CA SER A 64 -11.62 -36.50 -25.32
C SER A 64 -10.40 -36.15 -24.44
N THR A 65 -10.35 -34.94 -23.87
CA THR A 65 -9.23 -34.55 -23.02
C THR A 65 -9.07 -35.47 -21.82
N ASN A 66 -7.83 -35.89 -21.56
CA ASN A 66 -7.51 -36.70 -20.39
C ASN A 66 -8.00 -36.01 -19.11
N SER A 67 -8.86 -36.69 -18.36
CA SER A 67 -9.47 -36.14 -17.15
C SER A 67 -8.43 -35.65 -16.14
N PHE A 68 -7.28 -36.31 -16.04
CA PHE A 68 -6.19 -35.90 -15.15
C PHE A 68 -5.63 -34.51 -15.51
N LEU A 69 -5.35 -34.26 -16.80
CA LEU A 69 -4.84 -32.96 -17.27
C LEU A 69 -5.87 -31.84 -17.05
N LYS A 70 -7.15 -32.14 -17.25
CA LYS A 70 -8.25 -31.20 -17.00
C LYS A 70 -8.34 -30.81 -15.53
N TYR A 71 -8.29 -31.78 -14.60
CA TYR A 71 -8.30 -31.48 -13.16
C TYR A 71 -7.09 -30.67 -12.73
N LEU A 72 -5.90 -30.97 -13.28
CA LEU A 72 -4.68 -30.24 -12.99
C LEU A 72 -4.76 -28.79 -13.49
N LEU A 73 -5.23 -28.56 -14.72
CA LEU A 73 -5.46 -27.22 -15.26
C LEU A 73 -6.43 -26.42 -14.38
N ILE A 74 -7.58 -27.01 -14.00
CA ILE A 74 -8.56 -26.36 -13.11
C ILE A 74 -7.92 -26.02 -11.75
N SER A 75 -7.12 -26.92 -11.18
CA SER A 75 -6.42 -26.68 -9.92
C SER A 75 -5.47 -25.48 -10.01
N THR A 76 -4.68 -25.36 -11.08
CA THR A 76 -3.78 -24.21 -11.27
C THR A 76 -4.53 -22.88 -11.37
N VAL A 77 -5.69 -22.89 -12.03
CA VAL A 77 -6.52 -21.68 -12.13
C VAL A 77 -7.15 -21.30 -10.81
N VAL A 78 -7.71 -22.26 -10.07
CA VAL A 78 -8.24 -21.99 -8.73
C VAL A 78 -7.15 -21.42 -7.83
N LEU A 79 -5.93 -21.99 -7.88
CA LEU A 79 -4.80 -21.49 -7.12
C LEU A 79 -4.43 -20.05 -7.50
N SER A 80 -4.36 -19.73 -8.80
CA SER A 80 -4.11 -18.36 -9.27
C SER A 80 -5.18 -17.37 -8.79
N LEU A 81 -6.46 -17.76 -8.82
CA LEU A 81 -7.55 -16.92 -8.32
C LEU A 81 -7.41 -16.64 -6.82
N ILE A 82 -7.07 -17.66 -6.02
CA ILE A 82 -6.82 -17.50 -4.59
C ILE A 82 -5.68 -16.49 -4.35
N THR A 83 -4.60 -16.56 -5.13
CA THR A 83 -3.48 -15.61 -5.00
C THR A 83 -3.88 -14.18 -5.35
N PHE A 84 -4.68 -13.97 -6.41
CA PHE A 84 -5.17 -12.65 -6.77
C PHE A 84 -6.18 -12.10 -5.75
N CYS A 85 -7.04 -12.95 -5.19
CA CYS A 85 -7.93 -12.58 -4.08
C CYS A 85 -7.15 -12.21 -2.81
N SER A 86 -6.06 -12.92 -2.50
CA SER A 86 -5.16 -12.57 -1.39
C SER A 86 -4.54 -11.19 -1.60
N ALA A 87 -3.97 -10.94 -2.79
CA ALA A 87 -3.42 -9.64 -3.16
C ALA A 87 -4.46 -8.51 -3.05
N TRP A 88 -5.69 -8.75 -3.51
CA TRP A 88 -6.79 -7.82 -3.41
C TRP A 88 -7.13 -7.47 -1.95
N SER A 89 -7.19 -8.47 -1.07
CA SER A 89 -7.44 -8.26 0.37
C SER A 89 -6.31 -7.45 1.03
N LEU A 90 -5.05 -7.74 0.70
CA LEU A 90 -3.89 -7.03 1.25
C LEU A 90 -3.84 -5.57 0.80
N ILE A 91 -4.15 -5.29 -0.47
CA ILE A 91 -4.28 -3.91 -0.96
C ILE A 91 -5.40 -3.18 -0.23
N PHE A 92 -6.56 -3.83 -0.07
CA PHE A 92 -7.69 -3.21 0.62
C PHE A 92 -7.33 -2.84 2.07
N ARG A 93 -6.58 -3.71 2.76
CA ARG A 93 -6.04 -3.41 4.09
C ARG A 93 -5.05 -2.24 4.09
N SER A 94 -4.22 -2.11 3.05
CA SER A 94 -3.29 -0.97 2.92
C SER A 94 -3.99 0.38 2.67
N LEU A 95 -5.18 0.35 2.08
CA LEU A 95 -6.02 1.53 1.81
C LEU A 95 -6.91 1.95 2.98
N LYS A 96 -6.89 1.21 4.10
CA LYS A 96 -7.67 1.58 5.28
C LYS A 96 -7.34 3.01 5.70
N LEU A 97 -8.35 3.88 5.67
CA LEU A 97 -8.26 5.27 6.11
C LEU A 97 -7.81 5.31 7.56
N MET A 98 -6.66 5.93 7.80
CA MET A 98 -6.22 6.20 9.16
C MET A 98 -6.80 7.54 9.65
N SER A 99 -7.12 7.62 10.94
CA SER A 99 -7.29 8.89 11.64
C SER A 99 -5.93 9.59 11.73
N VAL A 100 -5.57 10.28 10.66
CA VAL A 100 -4.35 11.07 10.59
C VAL A 100 -4.32 12.04 11.79
N PRO A 101 -3.25 12.05 12.61
CA PRO A 101 -3.12 13.03 13.68
C PRO A 101 -3.11 14.43 13.07
N LYS A 102 -4.20 15.17 13.28
CA LYS A 102 -4.27 16.58 12.92
C LYS A 102 -3.45 17.37 13.93
N MET A 103 -2.68 18.35 13.46
CA MET A 103 -2.03 19.31 14.34
C MET A 103 -3.13 19.95 15.23
N PRO A 104 -2.95 19.99 16.55
CA PRO A 104 -3.90 20.68 17.41
C PRO A 104 -3.96 22.16 17.01
N SER A 105 -5.11 22.59 16.50
CA SER A 105 -5.43 23.99 16.17
C SER A 105 -6.46 24.53 17.16
N ASP A 106 -6.34 24.13 18.43
CA ASP A 106 -7.28 24.52 19.47
C ASP A 106 -6.95 25.90 20.05
N GLN A 107 -7.98 26.61 20.52
CA GLN A 107 -7.84 27.89 21.22
C GLN A 107 -6.94 27.79 22.46
N ASN A 108 -6.85 26.60 23.09
CA ASN A 108 -5.91 26.33 24.18
C ASN A 108 -4.44 26.44 23.76
N LEU A 109 -4.12 26.06 22.51
CA LEU A 109 -2.77 26.20 21.98
C LEU A 109 -2.47 27.69 21.71
N MET A 110 -3.45 28.45 21.24
CA MET A 110 -3.34 29.90 21.09
C MET A 110 -3.08 30.60 22.44
N ASN A 111 -3.78 30.20 23.49
CA ASN A 111 -3.58 30.74 24.85
C ASN A 111 -2.22 30.36 25.45
N LEU A 112 -1.68 29.18 25.13
CA LEU A 112 -0.30 28.79 25.46
C LEU A 112 0.73 29.64 24.71
N TYR A 113 0.46 30.01 23.46
CA TYR A 113 1.28 30.94 22.67
C TYR A 113 1.35 32.34 23.30
N TYR A 114 0.29 32.81 23.96
CA TYR A 114 0.27 34.12 24.64
C TYR A 114 0.91 34.13 26.03
N LYS A 115 1.02 32.98 26.71
CA LYS A 115 1.49 32.89 28.11
C LYS A 115 2.96 32.49 28.30
N ASN A 116 3.54 31.76 27.35
CA ASN A 116 4.88 31.17 27.49
C ASN A 116 5.96 31.93 26.71
N THR A 117 7.23 31.71 27.05
CA THR A 117 8.33 32.25 26.25
C THR A 117 8.41 31.58 24.88
N LEU A 118 8.80 32.36 23.87
CA LEU A 118 8.86 31.94 22.46
C LEU A 118 9.72 30.67 22.24
N SER A 119 10.77 30.49 23.06
CA SER A 119 11.68 29.34 22.98
C SER A 119 11.02 28.04 23.45
N ASP A 120 10.32 28.06 24.60
CA ASP A 120 9.59 26.89 25.12
C ASP A 120 8.48 26.43 24.17
N LEU A 121 7.91 27.39 23.45
CA LEU A 121 6.85 27.17 22.48
C LEU A 121 7.34 26.46 21.21
N TYR A 122 8.51 26.87 20.69
CA TYR A 122 9.14 26.17 19.58
C TYR A 122 9.50 24.75 19.97
N LEU A 123 10.02 24.54 21.18
CA LEU A 123 10.38 23.21 21.69
C LEU A 123 9.13 22.33 21.88
N TYR A 124 8.04 22.87 22.41
CA TYR A 124 6.75 22.17 22.51
C TYR A 124 6.20 21.80 21.13
N THR A 125 6.17 22.76 20.19
CA THR A 125 5.66 22.52 18.84
C THR A 125 6.49 21.48 18.11
N ALA A 126 7.81 21.54 18.30
CA ALA A 126 8.76 20.57 17.81
C ALA A 126 8.45 19.14 18.33
N ASP A 127 8.28 18.97 19.64
CA ASP A 127 7.96 17.65 20.20
C ASP A 127 6.62 17.10 19.67
N ARG A 128 5.63 17.97 19.41
CA ARG A 128 4.38 17.56 18.76
C ARG A 128 4.57 17.08 17.32
N TYR A 129 5.42 17.75 16.53
CA TYR A 129 5.80 17.26 15.20
C TYR A 129 6.50 15.91 15.28
N ARG A 130 7.43 15.74 16.22
CA ARG A 130 8.13 14.47 16.44
C ARG A 130 7.16 13.32 16.74
N GLN A 131 6.22 13.51 17.66
CA GLN A 131 5.20 12.50 17.97
C GLN A 131 4.34 12.15 16.75
N ALA A 132 3.97 13.16 15.95
CA ALA A 132 3.19 12.93 14.73
C ALA A 132 4.00 12.19 13.65
N ILE A 133 5.29 12.53 13.48
CA ILE A 133 6.22 11.83 12.58
C ILE A 133 6.34 10.36 12.97
N ASP A 134 6.51 10.04 14.26
CA ASP A 134 6.64 8.65 14.72
C ASP A 134 5.39 7.82 14.38
N VAL A 135 4.20 8.41 14.54
CA VAL A 135 2.93 7.78 14.12
C VAL A 135 2.93 7.54 12.61
N TYR A 136 3.19 8.57 11.80
CA TYR A 136 3.23 8.44 10.34
C TYR A 136 4.22 7.38 9.87
N LYS A 137 5.42 7.37 10.44
CA LYS A 137 6.48 6.42 10.09
C LYS A 137 6.07 4.98 10.40
N SER A 138 5.48 4.73 11.57
CA SER A 138 4.99 3.40 11.94
C SER A 138 3.95 2.89 10.93
N VAL A 139 3.07 3.77 10.47
CA VAL A 139 1.96 3.47 9.57
C VAL A 139 2.44 3.27 8.15
N ASN A 140 3.32 4.16 7.68
CA ASN A 140 3.97 4.04 6.39
C ASN A 140 4.73 2.72 6.29
N ASN A 141 5.44 2.32 7.35
CA ASN A 141 6.13 1.02 7.40
C ASN A 141 5.18 -0.17 7.30
N GLU A 142 4.07 -0.16 8.01
CA GLU A 142 3.05 -1.23 7.90
C GLU A 142 2.43 -1.26 6.50
N LYS A 143 2.11 -0.10 5.90
CA LYS A 143 1.61 -0.02 4.52
C LYS A 143 2.64 -0.56 3.52
N ILE A 144 3.92 -0.22 3.65
CA ILE A 144 4.99 -0.72 2.78
C ILE A 144 5.08 -2.25 2.88
N LYS A 145 5.02 -2.84 4.08
CA LYS A 145 5.01 -4.29 4.26
C LYS A 145 3.83 -4.95 3.53
N LEU A 146 2.63 -4.39 3.66
CA LEU A 146 1.44 -4.90 2.98
C LEU A 146 1.59 -4.81 1.46
N ILE A 147 2.02 -3.66 0.93
CA ILE A 147 2.22 -3.45 -0.51
C ILE A 147 3.29 -4.39 -1.08
N ASN A 148 4.40 -4.60 -0.35
CA ASN A 148 5.45 -5.52 -0.77
C ASN A 148 4.96 -6.97 -0.79
N ARG A 149 4.16 -7.37 0.20
CA ARG A 149 3.55 -8.70 0.22
C ARG A 149 2.56 -8.89 -0.93
N THR A 150 1.72 -7.89 -1.21
CA THR A 150 0.85 -7.88 -2.38
C THR A 150 1.66 -8.06 -3.67
N TYR A 151 2.77 -7.33 -3.84
CA TYR A 151 3.61 -7.47 -5.03
C TYR A 151 4.13 -8.91 -5.20
N SER A 152 4.55 -9.54 -4.09
CA SER A 152 4.95 -10.95 -4.10
C SER A 152 3.80 -11.88 -4.50
N ASP A 153 2.59 -11.68 -3.96
CA ASP A 153 1.40 -12.47 -4.31
C ASP A 153 1.02 -12.29 -5.79
N ILE A 154 1.08 -11.07 -6.32
CA ILE A 154 0.83 -10.77 -7.74
C ILE A 154 1.87 -11.45 -8.63
N ALA A 155 3.15 -11.37 -8.29
CA ALA A 155 4.22 -12.00 -9.06
C ALA A 155 4.06 -13.53 -9.09
N PHE A 156 3.79 -14.14 -7.92
CA PHE A 156 3.54 -15.57 -7.81
C PHE A 156 2.30 -16.01 -8.61
N GLY A 157 1.19 -15.29 -8.48
CA GLY A 157 -0.03 -15.54 -9.27
C GLY A 157 0.20 -15.38 -10.78
N SER A 158 1.04 -14.42 -11.19
CA SER A 158 1.42 -14.22 -12.60
C SER A 158 2.22 -15.39 -13.16
N TRP A 159 3.15 -15.97 -12.38
CA TRP A 159 3.87 -17.17 -12.80
C TRP A 159 2.95 -18.37 -12.95
N ILE A 160 2.03 -18.59 -12.00
CA ILE A 160 1.03 -19.66 -12.10
C ILE A 160 0.17 -19.46 -13.35
N PHE A 161 -0.26 -18.22 -13.62
CA PHE A 161 -1.04 -17.88 -14.81
C PHE A 161 -0.32 -18.25 -16.12
N VAL A 162 0.96 -17.92 -16.25
CA VAL A 162 1.76 -18.31 -17.43
C VAL A 162 1.82 -19.82 -17.57
N ILE A 163 2.02 -20.55 -16.46
CA ILE A 163 2.03 -22.01 -16.45
C ILE A 163 0.67 -22.57 -16.90
N SER A 164 -0.45 -21.98 -16.44
CA SER A 164 -1.79 -22.38 -16.85
C SER A 164 -2.03 -22.18 -18.36
N ILE A 165 -1.54 -21.09 -18.95
CA ILE A 165 -1.63 -20.87 -20.41
C ILE A 165 -0.79 -21.90 -21.16
N LEU A 166 0.45 -22.15 -20.74
CA LEU A 166 1.32 -23.13 -21.39
C LEU A 166 0.71 -24.53 -21.36
N MET A 167 0.15 -24.93 -20.22
CA MET A 167 -0.63 -26.17 -20.09
C MET A 167 -1.78 -26.23 -21.10
N LEU A 168 -2.56 -25.15 -21.22
CA LEU A 168 -3.68 -25.08 -22.13
C LEU A 168 -3.25 -25.25 -23.59
N LEU A 169 -2.17 -24.58 -23.99
CA LEU A 169 -1.60 -24.71 -25.34
C LEU A 169 -1.13 -26.14 -25.61
N ILE A 170 -0.46 -26.79 -24.65
CA ILE A 170 -0.01 -28.17 -24.79
C ILE A 170 -1.19 -29.12 -24.99
N ILE A 171 -2.25 -28.98 -24.18
CA ILE A 171 -3.46 -29.80 -24.33
C ILE A 171 -4.06 -29.62 -25.73
N LYS A 172 -4.18 -28.37 -26.19
CA LYS A 172 -4.74 -28.06 -27.51
C LYS A 172 -3.88 -28.60 -28.65
N VAL A 173 -2.55 -28.63 -28.51
CA VAL A 173 -1.64 -29.18 -29.54
C VAL A 173 -1.69 -30.70 -29.56
N ILE A 174 -1.82 -31.37 -28.41
CA ILE A 174 -1.88 -32.84 -28.33
C ILE A 174 -3.20 -33.38 -28.91
N GLU A 175 -4.28 -32.61 -28.77
CA GLU A 175 -5.63 -33.04 -29.16
C GLU A 175 -6.11 -32.46 -30.50
N SER A 176 -5.30 -31.62 -31.15
CA SER A 176 -5.51 -31.16 -32.53
C SER A 176 -4.95 -32.16 -33.55
#